data_AF-A0A7C1JPE6-F1
#
_entry.id   AF-A0A7C1JPE6-F1
#
_cell.length_a   1.000
_cell.length_b   1.000
_cell.length_c   1.000
_cell.angle_alpha   90.00
_cell.angle_beta   90.00
_cell.angle_gamma   90.00
#
_symmetry.space_group_name_H-M   'P 1'
#
loop_
_entity.id
_entity.type
_entity.pdbx_description
1 polymer ?
#
loop_
_entity_poly.entity_id
_entity_poly.type
_entity_poly.pdbx_seq_one_letter_code
_entity_poly.pdbx_strand_id
1 'polypeptide(L)'
;MEIFMQDKILLAHGAGGRASYDLIRKFFLTFFANKVLETLDDAAVLSLDGNRLAFTIDAYVVYPLFFPGGDIGKLALCGTVNDLSVMGAKPVGIAVAYILEEGFPREDLERITSSLSQAAKEVGVWVVTGDTKVVPKGTSHGLFLIT
;
A
#
# COMPACT_ATOMS: atom_id res chain seq x y z
N MET A 1 -4.48 23.76 -22.53
CA MET A 1 -3.96 22.86 -21.47
C MET A 1 -4.06 21.46 -22.03
N GLU A 2 -3.06 21.04 -22.80
CA GLU A 2 -3.03 19.70 -23.41
C GLU A 2 -2.61 18.69 -22.34
N ILE A 3 -3.56 18.30 -21.51
CA ILE A 3 -3.43 17.13 -20.64
C ILE A 3 -4.27 16.04 -21.28
N PHE A 4 -3.74 15.41 -22.32
CA PHE A 4 -4.22 14.09 -22.73
C PHE A 4 -3.02 13.15 -22.76
N MET A 5 -2.76 12.59 -21.57
CA MET A 5 -2.48 11.16 -21.44
C MET A 5 -3.52 10.41 -22.28
N GLN A 6 -3.16 9.28 -22.90
CA GLN A 6 -4.10 8.37 -23.56
C GLN A 6 -5.45 8.28 -22.80
N ASP A 7 -6.58 8.18 -23.51
CA ASP A 7 -7.95 8.15 -22.95
C ASP A 7 -8.20 7.07 -21.86
N LYS A 8 -7.23 6.20 -21.60
CA LYS A 8 -7.34 5.06 -20.69
C LYS A 8 -6.10 4.89 -19.84
N ILE A 9 -6.31 4.46 -18.60
CA ILE A 9 -5.24 3.97 -17.72
C ILE A 9 -4.80 2.57 -18.19
N LEU A 10 -3.49 2.42 -18.32
CA LEU A 10 -2.81 1.18 -18.70
C LEU A 10 -1.97 0.62 -17.55
N LEU A 11 -1.63 -0.67 -17.60
CA LEU A 11 -0.74 -1.33 -16.62
C LEU A 11 0.60 -0.59 -16.42
N ALA A 12 1.16 0.01 -17.47
CA ALA A 12 2.39 0.78 -17.38
C ALA A 12 2.34 1.94 -16.37
N HIS A 13 1.14 2.50 -16.11
CA HIS A 13 0.97 3.56 -15.13
C HIS A 13 0.98 3.07 -13.68
N GLY A 14 0.91 1.76 -13.43
CA GLY A 14 1.06 1.14 -12.11
C GLY A 14 2.39 0.40 -11.90
N ALA A 15 3.35 0.53 -12.82
CA ALA A 15 4.58 -0.26 -12.82
C ALA A 15 5.77 0.40 -12.07
N GLY A 16 5.59 1.57 -11.46
CA GLY A 16 6.64 2.30 -10.73
C GLY A 16 7.67 3.02 -11.60
N GLY A 17 7.51 2.98 -12.93
CA GLY A 17 8.42 3.61 -13.89
C GLY A 17 8.01 5.03 -14.29
N ARG A 18 8.53 5.50 -15.44
CA ARG A 18 8.28 6.86 -15.93
C ARG A 18 6.81 7.17 -16.14
N ALA A 19 6.03 6.21 -16.65
CA ALA A 19 4.59 6.40 -16.87
C ALA A 19 3.82 6.56 -15.54
N SER A 20 4.18 5.82 -14.49
CA SER A 20 3.64 6.02 -13.13
C SER A 20 3.97 7.39 -12.58
N TYR A 21 5.23 7.81 -12.69
CA TYR A 21 5.66 9.14 -12.25
C TYR A 21 4.94 10.27 -12.98
N ASP A 22 4.79 10.15 -14.31
CA ASP A 22 4.07 11.13 -15.11
C ASP A 22 2.58 11.18 -14.75
N LEU A 23 1.92 10.03 -14.49
CA LEU A 23 0.54 9.98 -13.98
C LEU A 23 0.43 10.74 -12.64
N ILE A 24 1.32 10.49 -11.70
CA ILE A 24 1.31 11.18 -10.39
C ILE A 24 1.50 12.69 -10.56
N ARG A 25 2.54 13.11 -11.28
CA ARG A 25 2.89 14.53 -11.39
C ARG A 25 1.93 15.33 -12.25
N LYS A 26 1.46 14.79 -13.38
CA LYS A 26 0.68 15.52 -14.37
C LYS A 26 -0.83 15.40 -14.16
N PHE A 27 -1.28 14.37 -13.43
CA PHE A 27 -2.70 14.16 -13.16
C PHE A 27 -3.01 14.32 -11.67
N PHE A 28 -2.48 13.46 -10.79
CA PHE A 28 -2.88 13.49 -9.36
C PHE A 28 -2.48 14.79 -8.65
N LEU A 29 -1.26 15.30 -8.87
CA LEU A 29 -0.84 16.57 -8.26
C LEU A 29 -1.65 17.77 -8.78
N THR A 30 -2.22 17.72 -9.98
CA THR A 30 -3.11 18.80 -10.45
C THR A 30 -4.33 18.99 -9.54
N PHE A 31 -4.80 17.92 -8.90
CA PHE A 31 -5.96 17.98 -8.02
C PHE A 31 -5.59 18.07 -6.53
N PHE A 32 -4.45 17.49 -6.12
CA PHE A 32 -4.10 17.30 -4.71
C PHE A 32 -2.84 18.05 -4.24
N ALA A 33 -2.19 18.83 -5.11
CA ALA A 33 -0.93 19.49 -4.78
C ALA A 33 -1.01 20.30 -3.48
N ASN A 34 -0.02 20.04 -2.62
CA ASN A 34 0.24 20.77 -1.39
C ASN A 34 1.70 20.52 -0.99
N LYS A 35 2.24 21.35 -0.09
CA LYS A 35 3.66 21.31 0.29
C LYS A 35 4.16 19.97 0.81
N VAL A 36 3.28 19.13 1.36
CA VAL A 36 3.63 17.81 1.89
C VAL A 36 3.68 16.78 0.76
N LEU A 37 2.64 16.73 -0.08
CA LEU A 37 2.54 15.74 -1.16
C LEU A 37 3.50 16.03 -2.33
N GLU A 38 3.88 17.28 -2.56
CA GLU A 38 4.76 17.67 -3.67
C GLU A 38 6.20 17.13 -3.57
N THR A 39 6.62 16.66 -2.39
CA THR A 39 7.96 16.06 -2.21
C THR A 39 8.06 14.71 -2.91
N LEU A 40 6.94 13.95 -2.94
CA LEU A 40 6.85 12.60 -3.52
C LEU A 40 7.89 11.62 -2.94
N ASP A 41 8.15 11.71 -1.64
CA ASP A 41 8.97 10.76 -0.89
C ASP A 41 8.16 9.52 -0.45
N ASP A 42 8.83 8.54 0.17
CA ASP A 42 8.23 7.28 0.66
C ASP A 42 7.20 7.48 1.79
N ALA A 43 7.20 8.65 2.47
CA ALA A 43 6.17 9.01 3.44
C ALA A 43 5.96 10.53 3.53
N ALA A 44 4.74 10.95 3.85
CA ALA A 44 4.45 12.31 4.26
C ALA A 44 4.99 12.57 5.68
N VAL A 45 5.64 13.72 5.90
CA VAL A 45 6.06 14.15 7.24
C VAL A 45 5.14 15.27 7.75
N LEU A 46 4.32 14.95 8.74
CA LEU A 46 3.36 15.87 9.37
C LEU A 46 3.93 16.43 10.67
N SER A 47 3.77 17.73 10.90
CA SER A 47 4.10 18.37 12.18
C SER A 47 2.88 18.40 13.10
N LEU A 48 2.97 17.76 14.26
CA LEU A 48 1.92 17.65 15.27
C LEU A 48 2.48 18.07 16.63
N ASP A 49 2.08 19.23 17.13
CA ASP A 49 2.48 19.75 18.45
C ASP A 49 4.00 19.67 18.72
N GLY A 50 4.81 20.03 17.73
CA GLY A 50 6.28 19.99 17.81
C GLY A 50 6.90 18.61 17.55
N ASN A 51 6.11 17.56 17.39
CA ASN A 51 6.54 16.25 16.94
C ASN A 51 6.42 16.10 15.42
N ARG A 52 7.16 15.13 14.87
CA ARG A 52 7.06 14.73 13.46
C ARG A 52 6.45 13.34 13.36
N LEU A 53 5.41 13.20 12.55
CA LEU A 53 4.77 11.93 12.23
C LEU A 53 5.04 11.62 10.76
N ALA A 54 5.71 10.49 10.50
CA ALA A 54 5.75 9.93 9.16
C ALA A 54 4.47 9.14 8.90
N PHE A 55 3.85 9.37 7.76
CA PHE A 55 2.60 8.73 7.36
C PHE A 55 2.72 8.28 5.91
N THR A 56 2.57 6.98 5.67
CA THR A 56 2.63 6.37 4.34
C THR A 56 1.45 5.43 4.14
N ILE A 57 1.22 5.04 2.90
CA ILE A 57 0.21 4.07 2.50
C ILE A 57 0.68 3.37 1.25
N ASP A 58 0.38 2.08 1.16
CA ASP A 58 0.77 1.28 0.02
C ASP A 58 -0.30 0.23 -0.31
N ALA A 59 -0.48 -0.05 -1.61
CA ALA A 59 -1.45 -1.04 -2.08
C ALA A 59 -0.72 -2.24 -2.71
N TYR A 60 -0.97 -3.42 -2.16
CA TYR A 60 -0.31 -4.66 -2.54
C TYR A 60 -1.23 -5.50 -3.41
N VAL A 61 -0.81 -5.68 -4.67
CA VAL A 61 -1.54 -6.42 -5.72
C VAL A 61 -0.71 -7.55 -6.34
N VAL A 62 0.30 -8.04 -5.60
CA VAL A 62 1.23 -9.07 -6.07
C VAL A 62 0.50 -10.36 -6.44
N TYR A 63 0.94 -11.00 -7.52
CA TYR A 63 0.50 -12.33 -7.90
C TYR A 63 1.70 -13.16 -8.38
N PRO A 64 1.87 -14.42 -7.94
CA PRO A 64 1.00 -15.17 -7.01
C PRO A 64 1.00 -14.60 -5.58
N LEU A 65 -0.05 -14.90 -4.80
CA LEU A 65 -0.18 -14.42 -3.41
C LEU A 65 0.87 -15.03 -2.46
N PHE A 66 1.37 -16.22 -2.80
CA PHE A 66 2.45 -16.92 -2.10
C PHE A 66 3.61 -17.14 -3.07
N PHE A 67 4.83 -16.87 -2.63
CA PHE A 67 6.02 -16.94 -3.48
C PHE A 67 7.25 -17.37 -2.65
N PRO A 68 8.35 -17.81 -3.31
CA PRO A 68 9.57 -18.13 -2.60
C PRO A 68 10.05 -16.95 -1.73
N GLY A 69 10.11 -17.14 -0.41
CA GLY A 69 10.56 -16.12 0.54
C GLY A 69 9.44 -15.33 1.24
N GLY A 70 8.17 -15.46 0.84
CA GLY A 70 7.08 -14.78 1.52
C GLY A 70 5.70 -14.93 0.88
N ASP A 71 4.81 -14.04 1.29
CA ASP A 71 3.45 -13.92 0.79
C ASP A 71 3.04 -12.44 0.82
N ILE A 72 1.88 -12.15 0.25
CA ILE A 72 1.31 -10.79 0.20
C ILE A 72 1.16 -10.16 1.60
N GLY A 73 0.91 -10.95 2.65
CA GLY A 73 0.74 -10.45 4.02
C GLY A 73 2.05 -9.97 4.63
N LYS A 74 3.10 -10.79 4.53
CA LYS A 74 4.46 -10.37 4.92
C LYS A 74 4.95 -9.19 4.08
N LEU A 75 4.71 -9.23 2.76
CA LEU A 75 5.08 -8.15 1.85
C LEU A 75 4.41 -6.83 2.26
N ALA A 76 3.11 -6.86 2.53
CA ALA A 76 2.34 -5.67 2.88
C ALA A 76 2.92 -4.97 4.10
N LEU A 77 3.17 -5.73 5.17
CA LEU A 77 3.76 -5.14 6.36
C LEU A 77 5.19 -4.66 6.13
N CYS A 78 6.03 -5.48 5.49
CA CYS A 78 7.43 -5.11 5.26
C CYS A 78 7.55 -3.86 4.38
N GLY A 79 6.71 -3.70 3.35
CA GLY A 79 6.71 -2.51 2.49
C GLY A 79 6.44 -1.25 3.30
N THR A 80 5.28 -1.16 3.97
CA THR A 80 4.93 0.00 4.80
C THR A 80 5.93 0.27 5.91
N VAL A 81 6.47 -0.77 6.57
CA VAL A 81 7.53 -0.59 7.59
C VAL A 81 8.82 -0.05 6.98
N ASN A 82 9.19 -0.51 5.79
CA ASN A 82 10.40 -0.06 5.10
C ASN A 82 10.27 1.42 4.70
N ASP A 83 9.14 1.83 4.16
CA ASP A 83 8.86 3.24 3.80
C ASP A 83 9.00 4.17 5.02
N LEU A 84 8.47 3.75 6.17
CA LEU A 84 8.67 4.48 7.43
C LEU A 84 10.16 4.48 7.86
N SER A 85 10.84 3.35 7.70
CA SER A 85 12.22 3.19 8.14
C SER A 85 13.21 4.01 7.32
N VAL A 86 13.06 4.09 5.99
CA VAL A 86 13.91 4.91 5.12
C VAL A 86 13.73 6.41 5.39
N MET A 87 12.56 6.80 5.89
CA MET A 87 12.27 8.16 6.37
C MET A 87 12.81 8.44 7.79
N GLY A 88 13.47 7.46 8.41
CA GLY A 88 14.03 7.56 9.76
C GLY A 88 12.97 7.53 10.86
N ALA A 89 11.74 7.09 10.56
CA ALA A 89 10.67 7.00 11.53
C ALA A 89 10.66 5.65 12.25
N LYS A 90 10.21 5.67 13.51
CA LYS A 90 9.87 4.46 14.24
C LYS A 90 8.38 4.14 13.99
N PRO A 91 8.03 2.96 13.44
CA PRO A 91 6.64 2.57 13.29
C PRO A 91 5.93 2.51 14.64
N VAL A 92 4.73 3.11 14.74
CA VAL A 92 3.92 3.14 15.97
C VAL A 92 2.57 2.44 15.83
N GLY A 93 2.10 2.23 14.60
CA GLY A 93 0.86 1.53 14.30
C GLY A 93 0.68 1.39 12.79
N ILE A 94 -0.02 0.33 12.38
CA ILE A 94 -0.33 0.02 10.97
C ILE A 94 -1.85 -0.13 10.84
N ALA A 95 -2.43 0.44 9.79
CA ALA A 95 -3.80 0.13 9.38
C ALA A 95 -3.74 -1.02 8.36
N VAL A 96 -4.73 -1.90 8.30
CA VAL A 96 -4.78 -2.95 7.26
C VAL A 96 -6.17 -3.03 6.65
N ALA A 97 -6.29 -2.84 5.35
CA ALA A 97 -7.53 -3.08 4.61
C ALA A 97 -7.42 -4.28 3.67
N TYR A 98 -8.44 -5.12 3.68
CA TYR A 98 -8.55 -6.31 2.83
C TYR A 98 -9.62 -6.09 1.76
N ILE A 99 -9.27 -6.32 0.49
CA ILE A 99 -10.23 -6.44 -0.61
C ILE A 99 -10.16 -7.88 -1.12
N LEU A 100 -11.14 -8.68 -0.70
CA LEU A 100 -11.24 -10.11 -0.97
C LEU A 100 -12.11 -10.38 -2.19
N GLU A 101 -11.76 -11.36 -2.99
CA GLU A 101 -12.64 -11.89 -4.03
C GLU A 101 -13.68 -12.86 -3.45
N GLU A 102 -14.91 -12.83 -3.95
CA GLU A 102 -15.93 -13.81 -3.62
C GLU A 102 -15.43 -15.25 -3.89
N GLY A 103 -15.47 -16.08 -2.86
CA GLY A 103 -14.98 -17.46 -2.91
C GLY A 103 -13.49 -17.61 -2.56
N PHE A 104 -12.82 -16.55 -2.11
CA PHE A 104 -11.44 -16.63 -1.63
C PHE A 104 -11.30 -17.68 -0.49
N PRO A 105 -10.32 -18.61 -0.56
CA PRO A 105 -10.19 -19.67 0.44
C PRO A 105 -9.92 -19.11 1.83
N ARG A 106 -10.72 -19.53 2.81
CA ARG A 106 -10.52 -19.16 4.23
C ARG A 106 -9.13 -19.55 4.72
N GLU A 107 -8.65 -20.74 4.36
CA GLU A 107 -7.33 -21.24 4.77
C GLU A 107 -6.19 -20.33 4.28
N ASP A 108 -6.30 -19.82 3.04
CA ASP A 108 -5.30 -18.89 2.51
C ASP A 108 -5.38 -17.52 3.19
N LEU A 109 -6.59 -17.04 3.51
CA LEU A 109 -6.76 -15.82 4.31
C LEU A 109 -6.12 -15.95 5.70
N GLU A 110 -6.34 -17.08 6.37
CA GLU A 110 -5.75 -17.36 7.68
C GLU A 110 -4.21 -17.37 7.60
N ARG A 111 -3.64 -18.02 6.57
CA ARG A 111 -2.19 -18.07 6.35
C ARG A 111 -1.60 -16.69 6.09
N ILE A 112 -2.21 -15.91 5.21
CA ILE A 112 -1.76 -14.55 4.85
C ILE A 112 -1.82 -13.62 6.06
N THR A 113 -2.95 -13.62 6.79
CA THR A 113 -3.12 -12.78 7.97
C THR A 113 -2.19 -13.20 9.11
N SER A 114 -1.93 -14.50 9.28
CA SER A 114 -0.94 -14.99 10.24
C SER A 114 0.47 -14.52 9.89
N SER A 115 0.84 -14.54 8.61
CA SER A 115 2.15 -14.08 8.12
C SER A 115 2.36 -12.58 8.35
N LEU A 116 1.35 -11.77 8.02
CA LEU A 116 1.33 -10.34 8.35
C LEU A 116 1.48 -10.09 9.85
N SER A 117 0.71 -10.81 10.67
CA SER A 117 0.77 -10.69 12.14
C SER A 117 2.14 -11.08 12.69
N GLN A 118 2.76 -12.12 12.15
CA GLN A 118 4.11 -12.53 12.56
C GLN A 118 5.13 -11.46 12.23
N ALA A 119 5.13 -10.93 11.01
CA ALA A 119 6.02 -9.84 10.63
C ALA A 119 5.82 -8.60 11.52
N ALA A 120 4.56 -8.30 11.93
CA ALA A 120 4.26 -7.16 12.80
C ALA A 120 4.89 -7.34 14.18
N LYS A 121 4.83 -8.56 14.72
CA LYS A 121 5.48 -8.94 15.97
C LYS A 121 7.00 -8.86 15.89
N GLU A 122 7.59 -9.27 14.77
CA GLU A 122 9.04 -9.19 14.55
C GLU A 122 9.55 -7.73 14.60
N VAL A 123 8.78 -6.78 14.07
CA VAL A 123 9.08 -5.34 14.12
C VAL A 123 8.69 -4.71 15.46
N GLY A 124 7.79 -5.33 16.21
CA GLY A 124 7.21 -4.78 17.43
C GLY A 124 6.17 -3.69 17.19
N VAL A 125 5.48 -3.73 16.03
CA VAL A 125 4.41 -2.80 15.66
C VAL A 125 3.05 -3.47 15.74
N TRP A 126 2.01 -2.68 16.02
CA TRP A 126 0.65 -3.17 16.17
C TRP A 126 -0.17 -2.82 14.93
N VAL A 127 -1.02 -3.75 14.49
CA VAL A 127 -2.13 -3.41 13.60
C VAL A 127 -3.22 -2.79 14.47
N VAL A 128 -3.52 -1.51 14.25
CA VAL A 128 -4.35 -0.70 15.16
C VAL A 128 -5.76 -0.43 14.63
N THR A 129 -5.99 -0.64 13.33
CA THR A 129 -7.30 -0.48 12.69
C THR A 129 -7.34 -1.26 11.38
N GLY A 130 -8.52 -1.41 10.79
CA GLY A 130 -8.65 -2.03 9.49
C GLY A 130 -10.03 -1.93 8.87
N ASP A 131 -10.13 -2.40 7.63
CA ASP A 131 -11.37 -2.51 6.88
C ASP A 131 -11.38 -3.80 6.04
N THR A 132 -12.57 -4.32 5.76
CA THR A 132 -12.73 -5.50 4.90
C THR A 132 -13.86 -5.28 3.91
N LYS A 133 -13.58 -5.58 2.64
CA LYS A 133 -14.55 -5.58 1.55
C LYS A 133 -14.43 -6.87 0.73
N VAL A 134 -15.55 -7.30 0.16
CA VAL A 134 -15.62 -8.44 -0.74
C VAL A 134 -16.13 -7.96 -2.09
N VAL A 135 -15.39 -8.29 -3.15
CA VAL A 135 -15.71 -7.96 -4.54
C VAL A 135 -16.19 -9.20 -5.30
N PRO A 136 -16.95 -9.05 -6.40
CA PRO A 136 -17.43 -10.19 -7.17
C PRO A 136 -16.28 -11.05 -7.73
N LYS A 137 -16.57 -12.32 -7.97
CA LYS A 137 -15.61 -13.23 -8.58
C LYS A 137 -15.15 -12.77 -9.98
N GLY A 138 -13.85 -12.88 -10.26
CA GLY A 138 -13.20 -12.48 -11.51
C GLY A 138 -12.79 -11.00 -11.57
N THR A 139 -12.81 -10.28 -10.45
CA THR A 139 -12.50 -8.85 -10.40
C THR A 139 -11.14 -8.53 -9.80
N SER A 140 -10.53 -9.49 -9.10
CA SER A 140 -9.18 -9.36 -8.56
C SER A 140 -8.39 -10.66 -8.79
N HIS A 141 -7.14 -10.69 -8.32
CA HIS A 141 -6.34 -11.91 -8.30
C HIS A 141 -6.48 -12.64 -6.95
N GLY A 142 -7.69 -12.67 -6.39
CA GLY A 142 -8.04 -13.29 -5.11
C GLY A 142 -8.04 -12.32 -3.93
N LEU A 143 -6.94 -11.60 -3.68
CA LEU A 143 -6.82 -10.68 -2.54
C LEU A 143 -5.95 -9.47 -2.91
N PHE A 144 -6.39 -8.27 -2.49
CA PHE A 144 -5.53 -7.10 -2.36
C PHE A 144 -5.44 -6.66 -0.90
N LEU A 145 -4.27 -6.15 -0.51
CA LEU A 145 -4.04 -5.53 0.80
C LEU A 145 -3.67 -4.07 0.64
N ILE A 146 -4.07 -3.25 1.60
CA ILE A 146 -3.62 -1.87 1.75
C ILE A 146 -3.13 -1.70 3.17
N THR A 147 -1.94 -1.15 3.36
CA THR A 147 -1.38 -0.85 4.69
C THR A 147 -0.80 0.55 4.79
#